data_AF-A0A285QWU8-F1
#
_entry.id   AF-A0A285QWU8-F1
#
_cell.length_a   1.000
_cell.length_b   1.000
_cell.length_c   1.000
_cell.angle_alpha   90.00
_cell.angle_beta   90.00
_cell.angle_gamma   90.00
#
_symmetry.space_group_name_H-M   'P 1'
#
loop_
_entity.id
_entity.type
_entity.pdbx_description
1 polymer ?
#
loop_
_entity_poly.entity_id
_entity_poly.type
_entity_poly.pdbx_seq_one_letter_code
_entity_poly.pdbx_strand_id
1 'polypeptide(L)'
;MSRFVAQLERRAAIVAAPGTRAARLAVRLEGGTLRHFDDLARVPVWRLHDSEAVARIALVAGLLHHRPAIDAELSGTRLAPLAHACGEALFDRACNGDPPPSDHCAAVSAGVPPLEALRATGHALLARTDDPPARALVARAAALVEAVVP
;
A
#
# COMPACT_ATOMS: atom_id res chain seq x y z
N MET A 1 7.87 -7.62 24.70
CA MET A 1 7.72 -6.28 24.07
C MET A 1 6.54 -6.34 23.10
N SER A 2 5.53 -5.48 23.27
CA SER A 2 4.34 -5.50 22.38
C SER A 2 4.73 -5.10 20.95
N ARG A 3 4.15 -5.75 19.94
CA ARG A 3 4.31 -5.38 18.51
C ARG A 3 4.05 -3.88 18.27
N PHE A 4 3.16 -3.29 19.05
CA PHE A 4 2.83 -1.87 19.00
C PHE A 4 4.01 -0.97 19.41
N VAL A 5 4.74 -1.35 20.47
CA VAL A 5 5.91 -0.60 20.96
C VAL A 5 7.05 -0.67 19.96
N ALA A 6 7.33 -1.85 19.41
CA ALA A 6 8.35 -2.03 18.38
C ALA A 6 8.03 -1.24 17.09
N GLN A 7 6.74 -1.14 16.72
CA GLN A 7 6.30 -0.35 15.59
C GLN A 7 6.45 1.16 15.83
N LEU A 8 6.14 1.62 17.05
CA LEU A 8 6.34 3.01 17.46
C LEU A 8 7.82 3.40 17.49
N GLU A 9 8.69 2.54 18.03
CA GLU A 9 10.14 2.77 18.05
C GLU A 9 10.73 2.86 16.64
N ARG A 10 10.29 2.00 15.71
CA ARG A 10 10.66 2.10 14.29
C ARG A 10 10.23 3.42 13.67
N ARG A 11 8.99 3.85 13.91
CA ARG A 11 8.45 5.11 13.39
C ARG A 11 9.21 6.31 13.95
N ALA A 12 9.50 6.31 15.24
CA ALA A 12 10.29 7.35 15.89
C ALA A 12 11.72 7.42 15.31
N ALA A 13 12.37 6.28 15.08
CA ALA A 13 13.70 6.22 14.47
C ALA A 13 13.74 6.79 13.03
N ILE A 14 12.72 6.49 12.21
CA ILE A 14 12.64 6.99 10.82
C ILE A 14 12.41 8.50 10.77
N VAL A 15 11.64 9.04 11.72
CA VAL A 15 11.34 10.48 11.83
C VAL A 15 12.50 11.26 12.43
N ALA A 16 13.18 10.70 13.44
CA ALA A 16 14.31 11.31 14.11
C ALA A 16 15.59 11.33 13.26
N ALA A 17 15.66 10.48 12.22
CA ALA A 17 16.76 10.48 11.27
C ALA A 17 16.76 11.78 10.42
N PRO A 18 17.78 12.65 10.58
CA PRO A 18 17.87 13.91 9.84
C PRO A 18 17.93 13.64 8.33
N GLY A 19 17.13 14.38 7.54
CA GLY A 19 17.18 14.30 6.09
C GLY A 19 16.40 13.15 5.44
N THR A 20 15.60 12.37 6.19
CA THR A 20 14.69 11.39 5.59
C THR A 20 13.47 12.06 4.96
N ARG A 21 12.79 11.36 4.03
CA ARG A 21 11.53 11.83 3.44
C ARG A 21 10.43 11.99 4.50
N ALA A 22 10.44 11.15 5.54
CA ALA A 22 9.56 11.25 6.70
C ALA A 22 9.83 12.52 7.52
N ALA A 23 11.10 12.85 7.80
CA ALA A 23 11.48 14.11 8.45
C ALA A 23 11.07 15.34 7.62
N ARG A 24 11.22 15.27 6.29
CA ARG A 24 10.74 16.33 5.39
C ARG A 24 9.21 16.43 5.31
N LEU A 25 8.50 15.30 5.38
CA LEU A 25 7.03 15.26 5.37
C LEU A 25 6.46 15.80 6.69
N ALA A 26 7.07 15.43 7.82
CA ALA A 26 6.83 16.00 9.15
C ALA A 26 6.94 17.53 9.13
N VAL A 27 8.03 18.06 8.57
CA VAL A 27 8.27 19.52 8.43
C VAL A 27 7.29 20.20 7.46
N ARG A 28 6.69 19.47 6.52
CA ARG A 28 5.87 20.04 5.42
C ARG A 28 4.36 19.91 5.65
N LEU A 29 3.93 18.95 6.46
CA LEU A 29 2.53 18.80 6.89
C LEU A 29 2.12 19.88 7.90
N GLU A 30 3.08 20.55 8.52
CA GLU A 30 2.83 21.67 9.42
C GLU A 30 3.60 22.90 8.95
N GLY A 31 2.93 24.05 8.93
CA GLY A 31 3.60 25.34 9.02
C GLY A 31 4.28 25.55 10.39
N GLY A 32 5.07 24.59 10.86
CA GLY A 32 5.87 24.66 12.07
C GLY A 32 5.35 23.80 13.24
N THR A 33 6.28 22.97 13.74
CA THR A 33 6.27 22.22 15.01
C THR A 33 5.34 21.02 15.12
N LEU A 34 5.91 19.81 14.92
CA LEU A 34 5.30 18.55 15.34
C LEU A 34 5.37 18.55 16.86
N ARG A 35 4.33 19.07 17.50
CA ARG A 35 4.33 19.23 18.96
C ARG A 35 4.07 17.92 19.70
N HIS A 36 3.50 16.91 19.05
CA HIS A 36 3.10 15.67 19.72
C HIS A 36 3.44 14.40 18.93
N PHE A 37 3.95 13.39 19.64
CA PHE A 37 4.23 12.05 19.12
C PHE A 37 2.98 11.38 18.51
N ASP A 38 1.78 11.78 18.95
CA ASP A 38 0.50 11.27 18.45
C ASP A 38 0.25 11.62 16.97
N ASP A 39 0.87 12.67 16.44
CA ASP A 39 0.74 13.04 15.03
C ASP A 39 1.52 12.09 14.11
N LEU A 40 2.57 11.44 14.62
CA LEU A 40 3.29 10.38 13.91
C LEU A 40 2.49 9.08 13.84
N ALA A 41 1.57 8.85 14.77
CA ALA A 41 0.62 7.74 14.68
C ALA A 41 -0.31 7.93 13.47
N ARG A 42 -0.62 9.18 13.12
CA ARG A 42 -1.52 9.56 12.01
C ARG A 42 -0.85 9.51 10.64
N VAL A 43 0.49 9.52 10.58
CA VAL A 43 1.22 9.33 9.32
C VAL A 43 1.01 7.89 8.83
N PRO A 44 0.45 7.68 7.62
CA PRO A 44 0.29 6.35 7.09
C PRO A 44 1.64 5.65 6.93
N VAL A 45 1.73 4.39 7.38
CA VAL A 45 3.02 3.67 7.48
C VAL A 45 3.79 3.65 6.16
N TRP A 46 3.07 3.50 5.04
CA TRP A 46 3.63 3.47 3.69
C TRP A 46 4.40 4.75 3.31
N ARG A 47 4.10 5.92 3.91
CA ARG A 47 4.83 7.18 3.67
C ARG A 47 6.24 7.18 4.27
N LEU A 48 6.54 6.22 5.13
CA LEU A 48 7.85 6.06 5.77
C LEU A 48 8.80 5.19 4.94
N HIS A 49 8.32 4.54 3.88
CA HIS A 49 9.12 3.71 3.01
C HIS A 49 9.83 4.53 1.93
N ASP A 50 10.84 3.93 1.30
CA ASP A 50 11.49 4.49 0.12
C ASP A 50 10.56 4.53 -1.11
N SER A 51 11.00 5.20 -2.17
CA SER A 51 10.20 5.33 -3.40
C SER A 51 9.90 4.01 -4.10
N GLU A 52 10.77 3.01 -3.98
CA GLU A 52 10.59 1.70 -4.62
C GLU A 52 9.55 0.86 -3.88
N ALA A 53 9.61 0.84 -2.56
CA ALA A 53 8.61 0.23 -1.70
C ALA A 53 7.26 0.94 -1.82
N VAL A 54 7.22 2.28 -1.91
CA VAL A 54 5.96 3.00 -2.18
C VAL A 54 5.36 2.62 -3.54
N ALA A 55 6.18 2.47 -4.58
CA ALA A 55 5.71 2.02 -5.89
C ALA A 55 5.15 0.59 -5.85
N ARG A 56 5.80 -0.31 -5.09
CA ARG A 56 5.31 -1.68 -4.84
C ARG A 56 3.98 -1.68 -4.07
N ILE A 57 3.87 -0.88 -3.02
CA ILE A 57 2.64 -0.72 -2.24
C ILE A 57 1.51 -0.20 -3.13
N ALA A 58 1.78 0.79 -3.99
CA ALA A 58 0.82 1.30 -4.96
C ALA A 58 0.32 0.16 -5.87
N LEU A 59 1.23 -0.57 -6.49
CA LEU A 59 0.90 -1.66 -7.40
C LEU A 59 0.03 -2.73 -6.73
N VAL A 60 0.39 -3.17 -5.52
CA VAL A 60 -0.40 -4.15 -4.76
C VAL A 60 -1.76 -3.59 -4.34
N ALA A 61 -1.84 -2.32 -3.95
CA ALA A 61 -3.12 -1.69 -3.62
C ALA A 61 -4.06 -1.66 -4.84
N GLY A 62 -3.52 -1.36 -6.02
CA GLY A 62 -4.25 -1.46 -7.29
C GLY A 62 -4.73 -2.88 -7.56
N LEU A 63 -3.85 -3.88 -7.40
CA LEU A 63 -4.20 -5.29 -7.57
C LEU A 63 -5.33 -5.70 -6.61
N LEU A 64 -5.25 -5.34 -5.34
CA LEU A 64 -6.29 -5.64 -4.34
C LEU A 64 -7.62 -4.97 -4.68
N HIS A 65 -7.60 -3.76 -5.23
CA HIS A 65 -8.83 -3.07 -5.65
C HIS A 65 -9.51 -3.78 -6.82
N HIS A 66 -8.72 -4.31 -7.76
CA HIS A 66 -9.21 -5.04 -8.93
C HIS A 66 -9.27 -6.56 -8.72
N ARG A 67 -9.12 -7.02 -7.47
CA ARG A 67 -9.04 -8.44 -7.11
C ARG A 67 -10.23 -9.26 -7.65
N PRO A 68 -11.50 -8.81 -7.58
CA PRO A 68 -12.59 -9.60 -8.15
C PRO A 68 -12.51 -9.78 -9.67
N ALA A 69 -12.00 -8.78 -10.40
CA ALA A 69 -11.80 -8.89 -11.85
C ALA A 69 -10.67 -9.86 -12.19
N ILE A 70 -9.63 -9.89 -11.34
CA ILE A 70 -8.49 -10.81 -11.44
C ILE A 70 -8.93 -12.24 -11.11
N ASP A 71 -9.67 -12.43 -10.03
CA ASP A 71 -10.18 -13.75 -9.59
C ASP A 71 -11.19 -14.33 -10.61
N ALA A 72 -11.94 -13.48 -11.32
CA ALA A 72 -12.86 -13.88 -12.39
C ALA A 72 -12.16 -14.23 -13.71
N GLU A 73 -10.86 -13.94 -13.86
CA GLU A 73 -10.11 -14.27 -15.08
C GLU A 73 -9.65 -15.73 -15.07
N LEU A 74 -10.21 -16.49 -16.02
CA LEU A 74 -9.89 -17.91 -16.18
C LEU A 74 -8.66 -18.13 -17.08
N SER A 75 -8.20 -17.11 -17.81
CA SER A 75 -7.06 -17.19 -18.72
C SER A 75 -5.76 -16.73 -18.08
N GLY A 76 -4.88 -17.67 -17.73
CA GLY A 76 -3.56 -17.39 -17.12
C GLY A 76 -2.63 -16.51 -17.98
N THR A 77 -2.86 -16.40 -19.29
CA THR A 77 -2.07 -15.54 -20.20
C THR A 77 -2.17 -14.05 -19.87
N ARG A 78 -3.29 -13.61 -19.28
CA ARG A 78 -3.49 -12.21 -18.85
C ARG A 78 -2.94 -11.94 -17.45
N LEU A 79 -2.83 -12.99 -16.63
CA LEU A 79 -2.32 -12.90 -15.27
C LEU A 79 -0.79 -12.98 -15.20
N ALA A 80 -0.15 -13.74 -16.11
CA ALA A 80 1.31 -13.91 -16.12
C ALA A 80 2.10 -12.58 -16.17
N PRO A 81 1.74 -11.57 -17.00
CA PRO A 81 2.43 -10.29 -17.00
C PRO A 81 2.27 -9.52 -15.68
N LEU A 82 1.12 -9.66 -15.00
CA LEU A 82 0.86 -9.03 -13.71
C LEU A 82 1.67 -9.70 -12.59
N ALA A 83 1.68 -11.03 -12.56
CA ALA A 83 2.47 -11.80 -11.61
C ALA A 83 3.96 -11.49 -11.75
N HIS A 84 4.47 -11.44 -12.98
CA HIS A 84 5.85 -11.05 -13.25
C HIS A 84 6.16 -9.62 -12.78
N ALA A 85 5.28 -8.66 -13.07
CA ALA A 85 5.49 -7.25 -12.69
C ALA A 85 5.41 -7.00 -11.17
N CYS A 86 4.59 -7.77 -10.45
CA CYS A 86 4.47 -7.68 -8.99
C CYS A 86 5.55 -8.49 -8.24
N GLY A 87 6.14 -9.48 -8.92
CA GLY A 87 6.84 -10.59 -8.29
C GLY A 87 5.85 -11.68 -7.87
N GLU A 88 6.12 -12.92 -8.29
CA GLU A 88 5.20 -14.05 -8.14
C GLU A 88 4.78 -14.28 -6.68
N ALA A 89 5.73 -14.23 -5.74
CA ALA A 89 5.43 -14.42 -4.32
C ALA A 89 4.49 -13.34 -3.74
N LEU A 90 4.60 -12.10 -4.22
CA LEU A 90 3.75 -10.99 -3.80
C LEU A 90 2.37 -11.10 -4.44
N PHE A 91 2.32 -11.45 -5.73
CA PHE A 91 1.10 -11.72 -6.47
C PHE A 91 0.31 -12.86 -5.82
N ASP A 92 0.95 -13.99 -5.56
CA ASP A 92 0.31 -15.16 -4.95
C ASP A 92 -0.24 -14.85 -3.56
N ARG A 93 0.50 -14.13 -2.73
CA ARG A 93 -0.02 -13.70 -1.41
C ARG A 93 -1.19 -12.74 -1.55
N ALA A 94 -1.09 -11.81 -2.50
CA ALA A 94 -2.15 -10.87 -2.80
C ALA A 94 -3.36 -11.53 -3.47
N CYS A 95 -3.23 -12.73 -4.04
CA CYS A 95 -4.27 -13.52 -4.71
C CYS A 95 -4.80 -14.72 -3.89
N ASN A 96 -4.11 -15.12 -2.82
CA ASN A 96 -4.52 -16.21 -1.92
C ASN A 96 -4.96 -15.73 -0.53
N GLY A 97 -4.67 -14.48 -0.16
CA GLY A 97 -5.18 -13.90 1.09
C GLY A 97 -6.67 -13.57 1.02
N ASP A 98 -7.31 -13.37 2.18
CA ASP A 98 -8.74 -13.06 2.31
C ASP A 98 -9.20 -11.99 1.31
N PRO A 99 -10.39 -12.04 0.72
CA PRO A 99 -10.84 -10.95 -0.14
C PRO A 99 -10.92 -9.63 0.65
N PRO A 100 -10.61 -8.47 0.06
CA PRO A 100 -10.94 -7.19 0.68
C PRO A 100 -12.47 -7.09 0.83
N PRO A 101 -12.98 -6.31 1.80
CA PRO A 101 -14.42 -6.13 1.99
C PRO A 101 -15.10 -5.70 0.68
N SER A 102 -16.20 -6.39 0.32
CA SER A 102 -16.82 -6.38 -1.01
C SER A 102 -17.22 -4.99 -1.52
N ASP A 103 -17.52 -4.07 -0.62
CA ASP A 103 -18.03 -2.73 -0.93
C ASP A 103 -16.98 -1.81 -1.61
N HIS A 104 -15.77 -2.32 -1.79
CA HIS A 104 -14.59 -1.58 -2.25
C HIS A 104 -14.24 -1.87 -3.71
N CYS A 105 -14.90 -2.86 -4.31
CA CYS A 105 -14.66 -3.31 -5.67
C CYS A 105 -15.72 -2.67 -6.57
N ALA A 106 -15.32 -1.63 -7.30
CA ALA A 106 -16.22 -1.02 -8.28
C ALA A 106 -16.65 -2.08 -9.30
N ALA A 107 -17.93 -2.02 -9.71
CA ALA A 107 -18.53 -2.94 -10.68
C ALA A 107 -17.57 -3.18 -11.85
N VAL A 108 -17.14 -4.43 -11.98
CA VAL A 108 -16.08 -4.86 -12.89
C VAL A 108 -16.48 -4.53 -14.33
N SER A 109 -15.74 -3.63 -14.97
CA SER A 109 -15.65 -3.60 -16.44
C SER A 109 -14.96 -4.88 -16.90
N ALA A 110 -15.41 -5.41 -18.03
CA ALA A 110 -15.27 -6.79 -18.53
C ALA A 110 -13.85 -7.36 -18.75
N GLY A 111 -12.95 -7.31 -17.76
CA GLY A 111 -11.67 -8.03 -17.82
C GLY A 111 -10.61 -7.53 -16.84
N VAL A 112 -9.50 -8.25 -16.78
CA VAL A 112 -8.31 -7.87 -16.02
C VAL A 112 -7.78 -6.51 -16.51
N PRO A 113 -7.62 -5.52 -15.62
CA PRO A 113 -7.08 -4.22 -16.01
C PRO A 113 -5.62 -4.36 -16.45
N PRO A 114 -5.15 -3.53 -17.41
CA PRO A 114 -3.74 -3.48 -17.77
C PRO A 114 -2.89 -3.00 -16.58
N LEU A 115 -1.60 -3.35 -16.59
CA LEU A 115 -0.65 -3.02 -15.51
C LEU A 115 -0.62 -1.51 -15.18
N GLU A 116 -0.67 -0.65 -16.20
CA GLU A 116 -0.69 0.81 -16.00
C GLU A 116 -1.96 1.29 -15.27
N ALA A 117 -3.10 0.64 -15.51
CA ALA A 117 -4.33 0.95 -14.78
C ALA A 117 -4.22 0.53 -13.31
N LEU A 118 -3.59 -0.63 -13.00
CA LEU A 118 -3.32 -1.03 -11.62
C LEU A 118 -2.43 0.00 -10.90
N ARG A 119 -1.35 0.45 -11.56
CA ARG A 119 -0.45 1.47 -11.02
C ARG A 119 -1.18 2.79 -10.75
N ALA A 120 -1.97 3.25 -11.72
CA ALA A 120 -2.74 4.48 -11.60
C ALA A 120 -3.77 4.39 -10.46
N THR A 121 -4.53 3.30 -10.37
CA THR A 121 -5.45 3.04 -9.26
C THR A 121 -4.71 3.02 -7.93
N GLY A 122 -3.58 2.32 -7.84
CA GLY A 122 -2.73 2.26 -6.66
C GLY A 122 -2.28 3.62 -6.16
N HIS A 123 -1.78 4.47 -7.05
CA HIS A 123 -1.38 5.84 -6.73
C HIS A 123 -2.58 6.70 -6.30
N ALA A 124 -3.73 6.54 -6.94
CA ALA A 124 -4.96 7.22 -6.52
C ALA A 124 -5.39 6.82 -5.10
N LEU A 125 -5.28 5.53 -4.75
CA LEU A 125 -5.56 5.04 -3.39
C LEU A 125 -4.57 5.61 -2.36
N LEU A 126 -3.29 5.71 -2.70
CA LEU A 126 -2.29 6.35 -1.84
C LEU A 126 -2.57 7.84 -1.60
N ALA A 127 -3.14 8.54 -2.59
CA ALA A 127 -3.51 9.95 -2.46
C ALA A 127 -4.74 10.17 -1.56
N ARG A 128 -5.63 9.18 -1.45
CA ARG A 128 -6.88 9.24 -0.68
C ARG A 128 -6.69 8.79 0.78
N THR A 129 -5.85 9.48 1.54
CA THR A 129 -5.52 9.08 2.92
C THR A 129 -6.68 9.16 3.91
N ASP A 130 -7.68 9.99 3.61
CA ASP A 130 -8.81 10.25 4.51
C ASP A 130 -9.96 9.28 4.30
N ASP A 131 -9.98 8.60 3.17
CA ASP A 131 -10.99 7.62 2.76
C ASP A 131 -10.74 6.27 3.45
N PRO A 132 -11.60 5.83 4.40
CA PRO A 132 -11.37 4.60 5.15
C PRO A 132 -11.20 3.36 4.26
N PRO A 133 -12.01 3.15 3.21
CA PRO A 133 -11.78 2.17 2.16
C PRO A 133 -10.38 2.15 1.55
N ALA A 134 -9.92 3.29 1.01
CA ALA A 134 -8.62 3.37 0.38
C ALA A 134 -7.49 3.11 1.39
N ARG A 135 -7.63 3.65 2.61
CA ARG A 135 -6.67 3.44 3.70
C ARG A 135 -6.56 1.97 4.10
N ALA A 136 -7.68 1.22 4.15
CA ALA A 136 -7.67 -0.21 4.46
C ALA A 136 -6.92 -1.02 3.38
N LEU A 137 -7.21 -0.75 2.10
CA LEU A 137 -6.52 -1.42 0.97
C LEU A 137 -5.02 -1.14 0.98
N VAL A 138 -4.64 0.13 1.19
CA VAL A 138 -3.23 0.53 1.23
C VAL A 138 -2.50 -0.04 2.44
N ALA A 139 -3.13 -0.06 3.62
CA ALA A 139 -2.54 -0.68 4.82
C ALA A 139 -2.29 -2.18 4.61
N ARG A 140 -3.23 -2.86 3.95
CA ARG A 140 -3.09 -4.26 3.59
C ARG A 140 -1.97 -4.48 2.57
N ALA A 141 -1.91 -3.66 1.53
CA ALA A 141 -0.83 -3.70 0.55
C ALA A 141 0.54 -3.51 1.19
N ALA A 142 0.67 -2.55 2.12
CA ALA A 142 1.89 -2.34 2.89
C ALA A 142 2.30 -3.58 3.71
N ALA A 143 1.34 -4.20 4.42
CA ALA A 143 1.60 -5.42 5.18
C ALA A 143 2.07 -6.59 4.29
N LEU A 144 1.49 -6.73 3.09
CA LEU A 144 1.91 -7.75 2.13
C LEU A 144 3.33 -7.51 1.61
N VAL A 145 3.66 -6.26 1.26
CA VAL A 145 5.00 -5.89 0.80
C VAL A 145 6.02 -6.12 1.92
N GLU A 146 5.75 -5.67 3.14
CA GLU A 146 6.63 -5.90 4.30
C GLU A 146 6.87 -7.38 4.59
N ALA A 147 5.87 -8.23 4.39
CA ALA A 147 6.01 -9.67 4.63
C ALA A 147 6.85 -10.38 3.56
N VAL A 148 7.04 -9.78 2.38
CA VAL A 148 7.79 -10.36 1.24
C VAL A 148 9.21 -9.79 1.14
N VAL A 149 9.48 -8.62 1.73
CA VAL A 149 10.84 -8.08 1.85
C VAL A 149 11.61 -8.89 2.93
N PRO A 150 12.74 -9.52 2.59
CA PRO A 150 13.55 -10.31 3.54
C PRO A 150 14.19 -9.46 4.66
#